data_AF-A0A1Q9VWY5-F1
#
_entry.id   AF-A0A1Q9VWY5-F1
#
_cell.length_a   1.000
_cell.length_b   1.000
_cell.length_c   1.000
_cell.angle_alpha   90.00
_cell.angle_beta   90.00
_cell.angle_gamma   90.00
#
_symmetry.space_group_name_H-M   'P 1'
#
loop_
_entity.id
_entity.type
_entity.pdbx_description
1 polymer ?
#
loop_
_entity_poly.entity_id
_entity_poly.type
_entity_poly.pdbx_seq_one_letter_code
_entity_poly.pdbx_strand_id
1 'polypeptide(L)'
;MKLNATAEMEAISWPGFADLHPFVPADQAQGYAELIDGLESALAEITGYAGVSVQPNGRSQGELAGLAGDPRVPRVARRRGPRRDAVTPAPAPTGTDEAPLRAP
;
A
#
# COMPACT_ATOMS: atom_id res chain seq x y z
N MET A 1 -20.37 -3.60 3.10
CA MET A 1 -20.18 -3.25 4.53
C MET A 1 -20.03 -4.55 5.31
N LYS A 2 -18.89 -4.76 5.96
CA LYS A 2 -18.62 -5.91 6.84
C LYS A 2 -18.65 -5.47 8.31
N LEU A 3 -18.53 -6.42 9.24
CA LEU A 3 -18.36 -6.11 10.65
C LEU A 3 -17.00 -5.43 10.87
N ASN A 4 -17.00 -4.40 11.72
CA ASN A 4 -15.79 -3.86 12.34
C ASN A 4 -15.92 -4.21 13.83
N ALA A 5 -15.19 -5.23 14.29
CA ALA A 5 -15.40 -5.75 15.64
C ALA A 5 -14.84 -4.80 16.69
N THR A 6 -15.49 -4.67 17.85
CA THR A 6 -15.00 -3.81 18.94
C THR A 6 -13.59 -4.19 19.39
N ALA A 7 -13.30 -5.49 19.45
CA ALA A 7 -11.97 -5.98 19.79
C ALA A 7 -10.88 -5.56 18.78
N GLU A 8 -11.22 -5.41 17.49
CA GLU A 8 -10.28 -4.93 16.46
C GLU A 8 -10.01 -3.42 16.61
N MET A 9 -11.00 -2.67 17.10
CA MET A 9 -10.95 -1.22 17.18
C MET A 9 -10.31 -0.69 18.48
N GLU A 10 -10.31 -1.46 19.56
CA GLU A 10 -9.82 -1.01 20.86
C GLU A 10 -8.33 -0.60 20.82
N ALA A 11 -7.50 -1.42 20.18
CA ALA A 11 -6.06 -1.27 20.16
C ALA A 11 -5.57 0.02 19.50
N ILE A 12 -6.36 0.62 18.59
CA ILE A 12 -5.97 1.84 17.87
C ILE A 12 -5.78 3.06 18.80
N SER A 13 -6.33 2.99 20.01
CA SER A 13 -6.30 4.07 21.01
C SER A 13 -5.26 3.87 22.11
N TRP A 14 -4.55 2.74 22.11
CA TRP A 14 -3.53 2.49 23.13
C TRP A 14 -2.33 3.42 22.92
N PRO A 15 -1.73 3.99 23.98
CA PRO A 15 -0.63 4.94 23.85
C PRO A 15 0.56 4.41 23.04
N GLY A 16 0.87 3.11 23.15
CA GLY A 16 1.93 2.47 22.37
C GLY A 16 1.69 2.44 20.86
N PHE A 17 0.44 2.64 20.41
CA PHE A 17 0.08 2.80 19.00
C PHE A 17 -0.21 4.26 18.65
N ALA A 18 -1.03 4.96 19.44
CA ALA A 18 -1.54 6.28 19.10
C ALA A 18 -0.53 7.43 19.27
N ASP A 19 0.41 7.29 20.22
CA ASP A 19 1.27 8.41 20.65
C ASP A 19 2.73 8.29 20.18
N LEU A 20 3.00 7.37 19.26
CA LEU A 20 4.35 7.19 18.70
C LEU A 20 4.55 8.07 17.47
N HIS A 21 5.60 8.90 17.49
CA HIS A 21 5.95 9.71 16.32
C HIS A 21 6.51 8.82 15.19
N PRO A 22 6.14 9.00 13.91
CA PRO A 22 6.57 8.12 12.81
C PRO A 22 8.09 8.03 12.59
N PHE A 23 8.84 9.02 13.08
CA PHE A 23 10.30 9.10 12.95
C PHE A 23 11.04 8.91 14.28
N VAL A 24 10.46 8.18 15.24
CA VAL A 24 11.22 7.77 16.43
C VAL A 24 12.40 6.86 16.05
N PRO A 25 13.44 6.82 16.88
CA PRO A 25 14.46 5.76 16.81
C PRO A 25 13.83 4.35 16.75
N ALA A 26 14.42 3.47 15.96
CA ALA A 26 13.83 2.16 15.65
C ALA A 26 13.66 1.25 16.88
N ASP A 27 14.49 1.43 17.90
CA ASP A 27 14.39 0.72 19.18
C ASP A 27 13.11 1.08 19.96
N GLN A 28 12.52 2.24 19.72
CA GLN A 28 11.25 2.67 20.32
C GLN A 28 10.01 2.12 19.59
N ALA A 29 10.19 1.54 18.40
CA ALA A 29 9.10 1.08 17.52
C ALA A 29 9.11 -0.45 17.27
N GLN A 30 9.81 -1.23 18.11
CA GLN A 30 9.96 -2.68 17.90
C GLN A 30 8.61 -3.42 17.80
N GLY A 31 7.63 -3.06 18.64
CA GLY A 31 6.30 -3.66 18.56
C GLY A 31 5.56 -3.34 17.25
N TYR A 32 5.79 -2.17 16.66
CA TYR A 32 5.28 -1.84 15.32
C TYR A 32 5.96 -2.67 14.23
N ALA A 33 7.28 -2.89 14.33
CA ALA A 33 8.00 -3.73 13.38
C ALA A 33 7.47 -5.17 13.40
N GLU A 34 7.31 -5.76 14.59
CA GLU A 34 6.74 -7.11 14.74
C GLU A 34 5.31 -7.19 14.17
N LEU A 35 4.46 -6.18 14.44
CA LEU A 35 3.11 -6.11 13.91
C LEU A 35 3.09 -6.04 12.38
N ILE A 36 3.91 -5.18 11.79
CA ILE A 36 3.99 -4.98 10.34
C ILE A 36 4.51 -6.24 9.66
N ASP A 37 5.59 -6.84 10.17
CA ASP A 37 6.17 -8.07 9.62
C ASP A 37 5.17 -9.23 9.63
N GLY A 38 4.42 -9.38 10.73
CA GLY A 38 3.37 -10.39 10.85
C GLY A 38 2.21 -10.16 9.86
N LEU A 39 1.78 -8.90 9.71
CA LEU A 39 0.72 -8.53 8.78
C LEU A 39 1.14 -8.75 7.32
N GLU A 40 2.34 -8.30 6.94
CA GLU A 40 2.87 -8.49 5.58
C GLU A 40 3.01 -9.97 5.24
N SER A 41 3.50 -10.78 6.18
CA SER A 41 3.60 -12.24 6.02
C SER A 41 2.24 -12.90 5.81
N ALA A 42 1.25 -12.57 6.66
CA ALA A 42 -0.10 -13.12 6.54
C ALA A 42 -0.79 -12.70 5.23
N LEU A 43 -0.62 -11.45 4.80
CA LEU A 43 -1.17 -10.97 3.53
C LEU A 43 -0.49 -11.64 2.33
N ALA A 44 0.83 -11.84 2.38
CA ALA A 44 1.57 -12.55 1.35
C ALA A 44 1.08 -14.01 1.22
N GLU A 45 0.84 -14.69 2.34
CA GLU A 45 0.27 -16.05 2.36
C GLU A 45 -1.13 -16.10 1.75
N ILE A 46 -2.03 -15.20 2.15
CA ILE A 46 -3.41 -15.14 1.65
C ILE A 46 -3.47 -14.86 0.14
N THR A 47 -2.59 -13.98 -0.36
CA THR A 47 -2.61 -13.51 -1.75
C THR A 47 -1.72 -14.34 -2.69
N GLY A 48 -0.78 -15.09 -2.15
CA GLY A 48 0.24 -15.83 -2.92
C GLY A 48 1.34 -14.95 -3.52
N TYR A 49 1.47 -13.69 -3.08
CA TYR A 49 2.57 -12.82 -3.50
C TYR A 49 3.88 -13.17 -2.78
N ALA A 50 5.00 -12.84 -3.42
CA ALA A 50 6.33 -13.01 -2.81
C ALA A 50 6.59 -12.03 -1.65
N GLY A 51 5.83 -10.95 -1.57
CA GLY A 51 5.89 -9.95 -0.51
C GLY A 51 4.79 -8.91 -0.67
N VAL A 52 4.48 -8.21 0.42
CA VAL A 52 3.45 -7.17 0.50
C VAL A 52 4.07 -5.94 1.17
N SER A 53 3.61 -4.74 0.82
CA SER A 53 3.99 -3.50 1.50
C SER A 53 2.76 -2.80 2.06
N VAL A 54 2.83 -2.37 3.32
CA VAL A 54 1.77 -1.61 3.99
C VAL A 54 1.90 -0.09 3.83
N GLN A 55 2.90 0.40 3.10
CA GLN A 55 3.15 1.85 2.93
C GLN A 55 2.01 2.63 2.23
N PRO A 56 1.32 2.09 1.19
CA PRO A 56 0.22 2.80 0.55
C PRO A 56 -1.02 2.86 1.46
N ASN A 57 -1.44 4.06 1.87
CA ASN A 57 -2.56 4.24 2.81
C ASN A 57 -3.94 4.28 2.15
N GLY A 58 -4.01 3.99 0.85
CA GLY A 58 -5.23 4.02 0.07
C GLY A 58 -5.07 3.31 -1.26
N ARG A 59 -6.20 2.93 -1.84
CA ARG A 59 -6.24 2.09 -3.06
C ARG A 59 -5.48 2.71 -4.24
N SER A 60 -5.76 3.96 -4.58
CA SER A 60 -5.12 4.63 -5.72
C SER A 60 -3.60 4.78 -5.55
N GLN A 61 -3.13 4.93 -4.31
CA GLN A 61 -1.69 4.93 -4.02
C GLN A 61 -1.10 3.52 -4.17
N GLY A 62 -1.83 2.47 -3.79
CA GLY A 62 -1.41 1.08 -4.00
C GLY A 62 -1.26 0.75 -5.48
N GLU A 63 -2.23 1.15 -6.30
CA GLU A 63 -2.17 1.01 -7.76
C GLU A 63 -0.97 1.76 -8.35
N LEU A 64 -0.74 3.01 -7.92
CA LEU A 64 0.43 3.79 -8.34
C LEU A 64 1.75 3.15 -7.91
N ALA A 65 1.84 2.68 -6.66
CA ALA A 65 3.03 2.04 -6.12
C ALA A 65 3.34 0.73 -6.85
N GLY A 66 2.32 -0.08 -7.16
CA GLY A 66 2.45 -1.29 -7.95
C GLY A 66 3.02 -1.01 -9.35
N LEU A 67 2.49 0.01 -10.04
CA LEU A 67 3.02 0.44 -11.34
C LEU A 67 4.44 0.98 -11.25
N ALA A 68 4.76 1.75 -10.20
CA ALA A 68 6.11 2.31 -10.00
C ALA A 68 7.16 1.24 -9.61
N GLY A 69 6.71 0.16 -8.95
CA GLY A 69 7.54 -0.97 -8.54
C GLY A 69 7.77 -2.00 -9.65
N ASP A 70 6.92 -2.05 -10.68
CA ASP A 70 7.06 -2.99 -11.79
C ASP A 70 8.34 -2.69 -12.61
N PRO A 71 9.31 -3.62 -12.69
CA PRO A 71 10.54 -3.41 -13.45
C PRO A 71 10.33 -3.23 -14.95
N ARG A 72 9.16 -3.60 -15.49
CA ARG A 72 8.79 -3.41 -16.90
C ARG A 72 8.27 -2.00 -17.19
N VAL A 73 7.87 -1.26 -16.16
CA VAL A 73 7.46 0.14 -16.27
C VAL A 73 8.72 1.01 -16.17
N PRO A 74 9.07 1.78 -17.21
CA PRO A 74 10.25 2.63 -17.16
C PRO A 74 10.13 3.67 -16.05
N ARG A 75 11.11 3.70 -15.13
CA ARG A 75 11.24 4.80 -14.17
C ARG A 75 11.50 6.07 -14.96
N VAL A 76 10.55 7.00 -14.93
CA VAL A 76 10.70 8.29 -15.62
C VAL A 76 11.70 9.16 -14.86
N ALA A 77 12.99 8.94 -15.10
CA ALA A 77 13.99 9.98 -14.91
C ALA A 77 13.73 11.02 -16.01
N ARG A 78 13.19 12.17 -15.63
CA ARG A 78 12.71 13.27 -16.50
C ARG A 78 13.38 13.30 -17.88
N ARG A 79 12.67 12.78 -18.89
CA ARG A 79 12.69 13.03 -20.37
C ARG A 79 12.66 11.73 -21.19
N ARG A 80 11.47 11.29 -21.61
CA ARG A 80 11.13 10.86 -22.98
C ARG A 80 9.63 10.53 -23.11
N GLY A 81 9.11 10.68 -24.33
CA GLY A 81 7.70 10.61 -24.73
C GLY A 81 7.02 9.23 -24.58
N PRO A 82 5.74 9.12 -24.94
CA PRO A 82 4.82 8.20 -24.28
C PRO A 82 4.93 6.76 -24.80
N ARG A 83 5.16 5.82 -23.89
CA ARG A 83 4.52 4.51 -23.91
C ARG A 83 3.58 4.47 -22.72
N ARG A 84 2.28 4.67 -22.97
CA ARG A 84 1.20 4.74 -21.97
C ARG A 84 0.19 3.60 -22.15
N ASP A 85 0.62 2.49 -22.72
CA ASP A 85 -0.29 1.40 -23.06
C ASP A 85 -0.43 0.45 -21.86
N ALA A 86 -0.86 1.00 -20.72
CA ALA A 86 -1.45 0.18 -19.67
C ALA A 86 -2.85 -0.20 -20.15
N VAL A 87 -3.07 -1.49 -20.41
CA VAL A 87 -4.36 -1.98 -20.91
C VAL A 87 -5.31 -2.11 -19.71
N THR A 88 -6.25 -1.18 -19.59
CA THR A 88 -7.38 -1.32 -18.65
C THR A 88 -8.51 -2.10 -19.35
N PRO A 89 -8.91 -3.30 -18.88
CA PRO A 89 -10.07 -4.01 -19.41
C PRO A 89 -11.38 -3.29 -19.05
N ALA A 90 -12.35 -3.20 -19.96
CA ALA A 90 -13.64 -2.55 -19.71
C ALA A 90 -14.73 -3.58 -19.36
N PRO A 91 -15.45 -3.43 -18.23
CA PRO A 91 -15.37 -2.33 -17.27
C PRO A 91 -14.33 -2.60 -16.17
N ALA A 92 -13.39 -1.67 -16.00
CA ALA A 92 -12.63 -1.59 -14.76
C ALA A 92 -13.65 -1.39 -13.63
N PRO A 93 -13.68 -2.22 -12.58
CA PRO A 93 -14.76 -2.23 -11.61
C PRO A 93 -14.87 -0.93 -10.80
N THR A 94 -13.88 -0.03 -10.90
CA THR A 94 -13.77 1.19 -10.10
C THR A 94 -12.94 2.25 -10.81
N GLY A 95 -13.39 3.51 -10.77
CA GLY A 95 -12.70 4.64 -11.40
C GLY A 95 -11.33 5.02 -10.79
N THR A 96 -10.85 4.30 -9.78
CA THR A 96 -9.50 4.47 -9.22
C THR A 96 -8.43 3.92 -10.17
N ASP A 97 -8.72 2.84 -10.90
CA ASP A 97 -7.76 2.18 -11.80
C ASP A 97 -7.24 3.13 -12.90
N GLU A 98 -8.04 4.14 -13.26
CA GLU A 98 -7.73 5.18 -14.26
C GLU A 98 -7.00 6.41 -13.68
N ALA A 99 -7.12 6.66 -12.37
CA ALA A 99 -6.56 7.83 -11.71
C ALA A 99 -5.02 7.91 -11.77
N PRO A 100 -4.25 6.83 -11.55
CA PRO A 100 -2.78 6.91 -11.61
C PRO A 100 -2.23 7.05 -13.04
N LEU A 101 -3.02 6.73 -14.08
CA LEU A 101 -2.65 6.92 -15.49
C LEU A 101 -2.84 8.38 -15.95
N ARG A 102 -3.66 9.15 -15.23
CA ARG A 102 -3.92 10.58 -15.49
C ARG A 102 -2.94 11.45 -14.72
N ALA A 103 -1.68 11.48 -15.14
CA ALA A 103 -0.80 12.58 -14.77
C ALA A 103 -1.23 13.88 -15.51
N PRO A 104 -1.08 15.08 -14.90
CA PRO A 104 -1.36 16.36 -15.56
C PRO A 104 -0.49 16.60 -16.81
#